data_AF-A5FBP4-F1
#
_entry.id   AF-A5FBP4-F1
#
_cell.length_a   1.000
_cell.length_b   1.000
_cell.length_c   1.000
_cell.angle_alpha   90.00
_cell.angle_beta   90.00
_cell.angle_gamma   90.00
#
_symmetry.space_group_name_H-M   'P 1'
#
loop_
_entity.id
_entity.type
_entity.pdbx_description
1 polymer ?
#
loop_
_entity_poly.entity_id
_entity_poly.type
_entity_poly.pdbx_seq_one_letter_code
_entity_poly.pdbx_strand_id
1 'polypeptide(L)'
;MSFKKEIPDDLTKQQKEQLVAYIGYSDSDWCLVGQYENAIDMLVNQIIEEKSRVDLIAHPLLYLIRHSIELALKENIKYLNKYSKIGIEKDFKNHKLSGLFSVFEKHYDKIATNQNFKAELSSDYEKYTNDLKNLIEFLGEDQSSFRYTFTHKNNAIFNHTDKLNIIEVKKIYDNSLKFLTFTADVISPFTNYADYIETDKSIINDSLGFVLYVFDNHKKNWLIEKLNEKFKIITGKNVWFDEKENYFLHLKNKDKKCYVIPMNK
;
A
#
# COMPACT_ATOMS: atom_id res chain seq x y z
N MET A 1 -12.89 13.78 32.35
CA MET A 1 -11.45 14.13 32.31
C MET A 1 -11.21 14.88 31.01
N SER A 2 -10.66 16.09 31.05
CA SER A 2 -10.40 16.89 29.84
C SER A 2 -8.88 16.98 29.66
N PHE A 3 -8.37 16.59 28.48
CA PHE A 3 -6.94 16.74 28.12
C PHE A 3 -6.55 18.20 27.84
N LYS A 4 -7.35 19.18 28.25
CA LYS A 4 -7.03 20.61 28.09
C LYS A 4 -5.81 20.96 28.96
N LYS A 5 -4.62 20.84 28.37
CA LYS A 5 -3.42 21.55 28.80
C LYS A 5 -3.39 22.86 28.00
N GLU A 6 -3.13 23.98 28.68
CA GLU A 6 -2.88 25.24 27.99
C GLU A 6 -1.61 25.11 27.14
N ILE A 7 -1.60 25.79 25.99
CA ILE A 7 -0.39 25.88 25.18
C ILE A 7 0.62 26.70 26.00
N PRO A 8 1.84 26.20 26.27
CA PRO A 8 2.81 26.95 27.06
C PRO A 8 3.13 28.31 26.43
N ASP A 9 3.13 29.38 27.22
CA ASP A 9 3.46 30.73 26.75
C ASP A 9 4.97 30.88 26.45
N ASP A 10 5.80 30.00 27.02
CA ASP A 10 7.26 30.05 27.02
C ASP A 10 7.94 29.17 25.95
N LEU A 11 7.20 28.80 24.88
CA LEU A 11 7.78 28.03 23.77
C LEU A 11 8.98 28.74 23.14
N THR A 12 10.08 28.00 23.01
CA THR A 12 11.28 28.43 22.28
C THR A 12 10.95 28.69 20.81
N LYS A 13 11.81 29.46 20.12
CA LYS A 13 11.68 29.71 18.67
C LYS A 13 11.58 28.40 17.87
N GLN A 14 12.44 27.43 18.21
CA GLN A 14 12.44 26.12 17.54
C GLN A 14 11.12 25.36 17.74
N GLN A 15 10.56 25.36 18.95
CA GLN A 15 9.26 24.72 19.20
C GLN A 15 8.12 25.41 18.44
N LYS A 16 8.14 26.74 18.33
CA LYS A 16 7.16 27.48 17.52
C LYS A 16 7.25 27.13 16.03
N GLU A 17 8.47 26.99 15.51
CA GLU A 17 8.69 26.56 14.12
C GLU A 17 8.18 25.14 13.86
N GLN A 18 8.33 24.23 14.83
CA GLN A 18 7.78 22.86 14.74
C GLN A 18 6.24 22.81 14.70
N LEU A 19 5.54 23.86 15.13
CA LEU A 19 4.09 23.97 15.09
C LEU A 19 3.56 24.61 13.78
N VAL A 20 4.44 24.97 12.84
CA VAL A 20 4.05 25.49 11.53
C VAL A 20 3.93 24.34 10.54
N ALA A 21 2.70 24.05 10.10
CA ALA A 21 2.42 23.01 9.11
C ALA A 21 2.35 23.59 7.69
N TYR A 22 3.10 23.01 6.76
CA TYR A 22 3.05 23.35 5.33
C TYR A 22 2.05 22.44 4.59
N ILE A 23 0.76 22.61 4.87
CA ILE A 23 -0.31 21.68 4.44
C ILE A 23 -0.35 21.41 2.92
N GLY A 24 0.07 22.37 2.10
CA GLY A 24 0.10 22.26 0.64
C GLY A 24 1.21 21.37 0.07
N TYR A 25 2.14 20.88 0.89
CA TYR A 25 3.18 19.93 0.45
C TYR A 25 2.69 18.48 0.41
N SER A 26 1.44 18.21 0.81
CA SER A 26 0.82 16.89 0.66
C SER A 26 0.32 16.75 -0.77
N ASP A 27 1.13 16.19 -1.67
CA ASP A 27 0.88 16.14 -3.11
C ASP A 27 0.21 14.83 -3.59
N SER A 28 0.01 13.88 -2.68
CA SER A 28 -0.66 12.60 -2.95
C SER A 28 -1.53 12.14 -1.78
N ASP A 29 -2.53 11.30 -2.07
CA ASP A 29 -3.34 10.68 -1.02
C ASP A 29 -2.46 9.74 -0.14
N TRP A 30 -1.35 9.20 -0.66
CA TRP A 30 -0.37 8.46 0.14
C TRP A 30 0.31 9.30 1.23
N CYS A 31 0.59 10.58 0.95
CA CYS A 31 1.07 11.50 2.00
C CYS A 31 0.04 11.65 3.11
N LEU A 32 -1.25 11.73 2.75
CA LEU A 32 -2.34 11.80 3.73
C LEU A 32 -2.49 10.50 4.51
N VAL A 33 -2.39 9.34 3.85
CA VAL A 33 -2.38 8.02 4.52
C VAL A 33 -1.31 7.97 5.61
N GLY A 34 -0.07 8.38 5.30
CA GLY A 34 1.00 8.41 6.30
C GLY A 34 0.75 9.43 7.43
N GLN A 35 0.13 10.56 7.14
CA GLN A 35 -0.27 11.51 8.20
C GLN A 35 -1.36 10.93 9.12
N TYR A 36 -2.33 10.20 8.57
CA TYR A 36 -3.34 9.50 9.35
C TYR A 36 -2.75 8.39 10.20
N GLU A 37 -1.86 7.56 9.63
CA GLU A 37 -1.14 6.51 10.35
C GLU A 37 -0.38 7.09 11.55
N ASN A 38 0.42 8.15 11.32
CA ASN A 38 1.14 8.85 12.39
C ASN A 38 0.19 9.39 13.47
N ALA A 39 -0.94 9.98 13.08
CA ALA A 39 -1.92 10.50 14.04
C ALA A 39 -2.55 9.38 14.88
N ILE A 40 -2.87 8.24 14.27
CA ILE A 40 -3.39 7.04 14.95
C ILE A 40 -2.38 6.54 15.97
N ASP A 41 -1.10 6.42 15.58
CA ASP A 41 -0.02 5.96 16.45
C ASP A 41 0.19 6.91 17.64
N MET A 42 0.27 8.21 17.38
CA MET A 42 0.41 9.23 18.43
C MET A 42 -0.74 9.16 19.43
N LEU A 43 -1.98 9.05 18.96
CA LEU A 43 -3.16 8.98 19.83
C LEU A 43 -3.19 7.71 20.68
N VAL A 44 -2.86 6.55 20.10
CA VAL A 44 -2.82 5.28 20.83
C VAL A 44 -1.71 5.29 21.88
N ASN A 45 -0.51 5.71 21.50
CA ASN A 45 0.63 5.77 22.42
C ASN A 45 0.37 6.74 23.57
N GLN A 46 -0.21 7.91 23.30
CA GLN A 46 -0.58 8.88 24.34
C GLN A 46 -1.55 8.29 25.37
N ILE A 47 -2.58 7.55 24.92
CA ILE A 47 -3.53 6.90 25.84
C ILE A 47 -2.84 5.85 26.72
N ILE A 48 -1.92 5.07 26.15
CA ILE A 48 -1.15 4.06 26.88
C ILE A 48 -0.24 4.73 27.92
N GLU A 49 0.52 5.75 27.51
CA GLU A 49 1.47 6.48 28.37
C GLU A 49 0.77 7.19 29.54
N GLU A 50 -0.33 7.89 29.26
CA GLU A 50 -1.13 8.56 30.29
C GLU A 50 -2.06 7.62 31.06
N LYS A 51 -2.01 6.30 30.79
CA LYS A 51 -2.86 5.26 31.41
C LYS A 51 -4.35 5.64 31.39
N SER A 52 -4.77 6.27 30.30
CA SER A 52 -6.11 6.81 30.13
C SER A 52 -7.06 5.78 29.53
N ARG A 53 -8.36 6.08 29.58
CA ARG A 53 -9.37 5.25 28.92
C ARG A 53 -9.47 5.57 27.44
N VAL A 54 -9.47 4.53 26.61
CA VAL A 54 -9.57 4.68 25.15
C VAL A 54 -10.92 5.26 24.69
N ASP A 55 -11.97 5.16 25.51
CA ASP A 55 -13.30 5.74 25.23
C ASP A 55 -13.23 7.26 24.95
N LEU A 56 -12.18 7.93 25.45
CA LEU A 56 -11.96 9.36 25.24
C LEU A 56 -11.67 9.71 23.77
N ILE A 57 -11.16 8.76 22.99
CA ILE A 57 -10.73 8.96 21.60
C ILE A 57 -11.25 7.88 20.63
N ALA A 58 -12.05 6.92 21.09
CA ALA A 58 -12.43 5.75 20.28
C ALA A 58 -13.08 6.14 18.94
N HIS A 59 -14.09 7.01 18.97
CA HIS A 59 -14.77 7.49 17.76
C HIS A 59 -13.83 8.19 16.76
N PRO A 60 -13.10 9.26 17.15
CA PRO A 60 -12.18 9.91 16.22
C PRO A 60 -11.08 8.96 15.73
N LEU A 61 -10.53 8.09 16.60
CA LEU A 61 -9.51 7.11 16.20
C LEU A 61 -10.02 6.16 15.11
N LEU A 62 -11.23 5.60 15.29
CA LEU A 62 -11.85 4.71 14.30
C LEU A 62 -12.15 5.43 12.98
N TYR A 63 -12.52 6.71 13.04
CA TYR A 63 -12.69 7.52 11.84
C TYR A 63 -11.36 7.68 11.07
N LEU A 64 -10.25 7.97 11.75
CA LEU A 64 -8.93 8.08 11.11
C LEU A 64 -8.50 6.76 10.45
N ILE A 65 -8.69 5.63 11.15
CA ILE A 65 -8.43 4.28 10.62
C ILE A 65 -9.25 4.06 9.34
N ARG A 66 -10.56 4.31 9.40
CA ARG A 66 -11.45 4.13 8.24
C ARG A 66 -11.03 4.98 7.05
N HIS A 67 -10.75 6.26 7.29
CA HIS A 67 -10.45 7.18 6.21
C HIS A 67 -9.08 6.91 5.57
N SER A 68 -8.08 6.52 6.35
CA SER A 68 -6.78 6.13 5.79
C SER A 68 -6.86 4.89 4.89
N ILE A 69 -7.67 3.89 5.25
CA ILE A 69 -7.94 2.72 4.38
C ILE A 69 -8.63 3.14 3.08
N GLU A 70 -9.59 4.07 3.16
CA GLU A 70 -10.27 4.60 1.96
C GLU A 70 -9.29 5.24 0.97
N LEU A 71 -8.38 6.08 1.47
CA LEU A 71 -7.37 6.76 0.67
C LEU A 71 -6.36 5.76 0.08
N ALA A 72 -5.87 4.82 0.89
CA ALA A 72 -4.93 3.79 0.45
C ALA A 72 -5.54 2.88 -0.64
N LEU A 73 -6.83 2.52 -0.53
CA LEU A 73 -7.54 1.80 -1.58
C LEU A 73 -7.65 2.61 -2.87
N LYS A 74 -8.02 3.90 -2.78
CA LYS A 74 -8.13 4.78 -3.95
C LYS A 74 -6.80 4.90 -4.69
N GLU A 75 -5.70 5.09 -3.99
CA GLU A 75 -4.37 5.15 -4.61
C GLU A 75 -3.97 3.84 -5.29
N ASN A 76 -4.20 2.71 -4.61
CA ASN A 76 -3.95 1.41 -5.22
C ASN A 76 -4.79 1.22 -6.50
N ILE A 77 -6.08 1.58 -6.49
CA ILE A 77 -6.92 1.48 -7.68
C ILE A 77 -6.40 2.39 -8.80
N LYS A 78 -5.95 3.62 -8.50
CA LYS A 78 -5.32 4.52 -9.50
C LYS A 78 -4.10 3.85 -10.13
N TYR A 79 -3.20 3.31 -9.31
CA TYR A 79 -2.01 2.58 -9.76
C TYR A 79 -2.36 1.38 -10.64
N LEU A 80 -3.23 0.49 -10.16
CA LEU A 80 -3.62 -0.72 -10.88
C LEU A 80 -4.36 -0.39 -12.19
N ASN A 81 -5.14 0.69 -12.23
CA ASN A 81 -5.84 1.10 -13.44
C ASN A 81 -4.91 1.38 -14.63
N LYS A 82 -3.66 1.84 -14.38
CA LYS A 82 -2.64 2.00 -15.43
C LYS A 82 -2.48 0.71 -16.25
N TYR A 83 -2.53 -0.44 -15.59
CA TYR A 83 -2.28 -1.75 -16.20
C TYR A 83 -3.56 -2.51 -16.55
N SER A 84 -4.61 -2.41 -15.72
CA SER A 84 -5.87 -3.13 -15.95
C SER A 84 -6.74 -2.48 -17.03
N LYS A 85 -6.63 -1.15 -17.22
CA LYS A 85 -7.43 -0.36 -18.18
C LYS A 85 -8.95 -0.56 -18.01
N ILE A 86 -9.43 -0.75 -16.78
CA ILE A 86 -10.87 -0.92 -16.47
C ILE A 86 -11.58 0.44 -16.35
N GLY A 87 -10.88 1.48 -15.89
CA GLY A 87 -11.45 2.79 -15.54
C GLY A 87 -11.79 2.90 -14.05
N ILE A 88 -11.94 4.14 -13.52
CA ILE A 88 -12.10 4.39 -12.06
C ILE A 88 -13.22 5.39 -11.68
N GLU A 89 -13.83 6.08 -12.66
CA GLU A 89 -14.59 7.32 -12.39
C GLU A 89 -15.91 7.16 -11.62
N LYS A 90 -16.61 6.03 -11.78
CA LYS A 90 -17.89 5.80 -11.08
C LYS A 90 -17.70 5.36 -9.64
N ASP A 91 -16.57 4.70 -9.36
CA ASP A 91 -16.36 3.98 -8.11
C ASP A 91 -15.83 4.89 -7.01
N PHE A 92 -15.11 5.96 -7.36
CA PHE A 92 -14.53 6.89 -6.38
C PHE A 92 -15.56 7.82 -5.73
N LYS A 93 -16.76 7.90 -6.32
CA LYS A 93 -17.89 8.66 -5.78
C LYS A 93 -18.60 7.94 -4.63
N ASN A 94 -18.39 6.64 -4.50
CA ASN A 94 -19.00 5.84 -3.46
C ASN A 94 -17.94 5.58 -2.37
N HIS A 95 -18.03 6.30 -1.25
CA HIS A 95 -17.08 6.21 -0.12
C HIS A 95 -17.18 4.88 0.67
N LYS A 96 -17.79 3.84 0.08
CA LYS A 96 -18.02 2.53 0.69
C LYS A 96 -16.76 1.67 0.57
N LEU A 97 -16.24 1.21 1.70
CA LEU A 97 -14.99 0.46 1.74
C LEU A 97 -15.08 -0.88 1.01
N SER A 98 -16.17 -1.65 1.18
CA SER A 98 -16.33 -2.91 0.41
C SER A 98 -16.45 -2.67 -1.09
N GLY A 99 -17.10 -1.57 -1.48
CA GLY A 99 -17.21 -1.16 -2.88
C GLY A 99 -15.83 -0.87 -3.48
N LEU A 100 -15.03 -0.06 -2.79
CA LEU A 100 -13.66 0.25 -3.20
C LEU A 100 -12.79 -1.02 -3.23
N PHE A 101 -12.89 -1.88 -2.22
CA PHE A 101 -12.11 -3.11 -2.17
C PHE A 101 -12.52 -4.07 -3.30
N SER A 102 -13.81 -4.23 -3.61
CA SER A 102 -14.24 -5.03 -4.77
C SER A 102 -13.69 -4.51 -6.09
N VAL A 103 -13.57 -3.18 -6.24
CA VAL A 103 -12.95 -2.56 -7.43
C VAL A 103 -11.45 -2.84 -7.45
N PHE A 104 -10.77 -2.73 -6.31
CA PHE A 104 -9.38 -3.15 -6.18
C PHE A 104 -9.19 -4.61 -6.63
N GLU A 105 -10.00 -5.55 -6.11
CA GLU A 105 -9.90 -6.98 -6.47
C GLU A 105 -10.08 -7.19 -7.97
N LYS A 106 -11.06 -6.53 -8.60
CA LYS A 106 -11.26 -6.60 -10.07
C LYS A 106 -10.05 -6.12 -10.86
N HIS A 107 -9.42 -5.02 -10.43
CA HIS A 107 -8.22 -4.52 -11.07
C HIS A 107 -7.05 -5.48 -10.88
N TYR A 108 -6.83 -5.96 -9.66
CA TYR A 108 -5.78 -6.92 -9.33
C TYR A 108 -5.93 -8.20 -10.14
N ASP A 109 -7.12 -8.83 -10.12
CA ASP A 109 -7.39 -10.07 -10.83
C ASP A 109 -7.15 -9.94 -12.33
N LYS A 110 -7.58 -8.82 -12.95
CA LYS A 110 -7.35 -8.59 -14.38
C LYS A 110 -5.86 -8.53 -14.71
N ILE A 111 -5.06 -7.87 -13.88
CA ILE A 111 -3.61 -7.78 -14.09
C ILE A 111 -2.98 -9.15 -13.84
N ALA A 112 -3.37 -9.84 -12.76
CA ALA A 112 -2.88 -11.17 -12.41
C ALA A 112 -3.13 -12.20 -13.51
N THR A 113 -4.29 -12.13 -14.18
CA THR A 113 -4.60 -12.95 -15.36
C THR A 113 -3.79 -12.52 -16.58
N ASN A 114 -3.73 -11.21 -16.89
CA ASN A 114 -3.03 -10.72 -18.07
C ASN A 114 -1.52 -10.94 -18.03
N GLN A 115 -0.93 -10.90 -16.83
CA GLN A 115 0.51 -11.05 -16.59
C GLN A 115 0.87 -12.42 -15.99
N ASN A 116 -0.11 -13.33 -15.90
CA ASN A 116 0.07 -14.73 -15.47
C ASN A 116 0.75 -14.95 -14.10
N PHE A 117 0.54 -14.05 -13.13
CA PHE A 117 1.11 -14.19 -11.78
C PHE A 117 0.11 -14.65 -10.72
N LYS A 118 -1.14 -14.92 -11.10
CA LYS A 118 -2.21 -15.25 -10.14
C LYS A 118 -1.84 -16.41 -9.21
N ALA A 119 -1.22 -17.47 -9.74
CA ALA A 119 -0.81 -18.63 -8.95
C ALA A 119 0.42 -18.35 -8.08
N GLU A 120 1.33 -17.49 -8.53
CA GLU A 120 2.56 -17.15 -7.81
C GLU A 120 2.27 -16.38 -6.52
N LEU A 121 1.28 -15.48 -6.57
CA LEU A 121 0.95 -14.58 -5.45
C LEU A 121 -0.32 -14.97 -4.69
N SER A 122 -0.99 -16.08 -5.02
CA SER A 122 -2.32 -16.38 -4.47
C SER A 122 -2.32 -16.54 -2.95
N SER A 123 -1.33 -17.25 -2.38
CA SER A 123 -1.26 -17.49 -0.94
C SER A 123 -1.00 -16.22 -0.15
N ASP A 124 -0.10 -15.37 -0.63
CA ASP A 124 0.20 -14.10 0.01
C ASP A 124 -0.98 -13.14 -0.10
N TYR A 125 -1.60 -13.08 -1.29
CA TYR A 125 -2.80 -12.28 -1.51
C TYR A 125 -3.93 -12.67 -0.56
N GLU A 126 -4.25 -13.96 -0.45
CA GLU A 126 -5.31 -14.46 0.45
C GLU A 126 -5.01 -14.11 1.91
N LYS A 127 -3.77 -14.37 2.37
CA LYS A 127 -3.33 -14.07 3.73
C LYS A 127 -3.53 -12.59 4.07
N TYR A 128 -3.05 -11.69 3.22
CA TYR A 128 -3.03 -10.26 3.51
C TYR A 128 -4.38 -9.57 3.27
N THR A 129 -5.21 -10.08 2.35
CA THR A 129 -6.56 -9.53 2.14
C THR A 129 -7.56 -9.94 3.20
N ASN A 130 -7.34 -11.06 3.90
CA ASN A 130 -8.26 -11.49 4.96
C ASN A 130 -8.35 -10.47 6.10
N ASP A 131 -7.21 -9.94 6.56
CA ASP A 131 -7.19 -8.89 7.59
C ASP A 131 -7.92 -7.63 7.12
N LEU A 132 -7.70 -7.21 5.87
CA LEU A 132 -8.38 -6.05 5.29
C LEU A 132 -9.89 -6.26 5.15
N LYS A 133 -10.33 -7.46 4.74
CA LYS A 133 -11.76 -7.82 4.66
C LYS A 133 -12.43 -7.73 6.02
N ASN A 134 -11.81 -8.33 7.04
CA ASN A 134 -12.29 -8.28 8.42
C ASN A 134 -12.36 -6.83 8.94
N LEU A 135 -11.34 -6.02 8.62
CA LEU A 135 -11.31 -4.62 8.99
C LEU A 135 -12.42 -3.81 8.32
N ILE A 136 -12.67 -4.01 7.02
CA ILE A 136 -13.72 -3.34 6.27
C ILE A 136 -15.10 -3.68 6.84
N GLU A 137 -15.36 -4.96 7.10
CA GLU A 137 -16.60 -5.42 7.72
C GLU A 137 -16.80 -4.75 9.08
N PHE A 138 -15.75 -4.72 9.89
CA PHE A 138 -15.77 -4.08 11.20
C PHE A 138 -16.03 -2.56 11.15
N LEU A 139 -15.35 -1.84 10.25
CA LEU A 139 -15.49 -0.38 10.13
C LEU A 139 -16.84 0.05 9.53
N GLY A 140 -17.50 -0.87 8.83
CA GLY A 140 -18.80 -0.68 8.22
C GLY A 140 -18.79 0.22 6.97
N GLU A 141 -19.93 0.23 6.29
CA GLU A 141 -20.06 0.85 4.96
C GLU A 141 -20.34 2.35 4.98
N ASP A 142 -20.91 2.85 6.06
CA ASP A 142 -21.33 4.25 6.13
C ASP A 142 -20.11 5.17 6.23
N GLN A 143 -20.00 6.14 5.31
CA GLN A 143 -18.99 7.20 5.36
C GLN A 143 -19.10 8.06 6.60
N SER A 144 -20.28 8.12 7.20
CA SER A 144 -20.59 8.87 8.42
C SER A 144 -20.31 8.08 9.69
N SER A 145 -19.96 6.78 9.57
CA SER A 145 -19.54 5.94 10.69
C SER A 145 -18.49 6.66 11.52
N PHE A 146 -18.66 6.55 12.85
CA PHE A 146 -17.79 7.13 13.88
C PHE A 146 -17.80 8.68 13.99
N ARG A 147 -18.39 9.41 13.04
CA ARG A 147 -18.54 10.89 13.14
C ARG A 147 -19.79 11.32 13.90
N TYR A 148 -20.82 10.49 13.86
CA TYR A 148 -22.09 10.72 14.55
C TYR A 148 -22.43 9.52 15.42
N THR A 149 -23.31 9.73 16.39
CA THR A 149 -23.84 8.67 17.26
C THR A 149 -25.15 8.10 16.73
N PHE A 150 -25.82 8.80 15.82
CA PHE A 150 -27.09 8.40 15.21
C PHE A 150 -27.01 8.49 13.68
N THR A 151 -27.73 7.59 13.03
CA THR A 151 -27.99 7.63 11.58
C THR A 151 -28.96 8.76 11.21
N HIS A 152 -29.08 9.06 9.91
CA HIS A 152 -30.10 10.00 9.40
C HIS A 152 -31.55 9.61 9.74
N LYS A 153 -31.79 8.33 10.10
CA LYS A 153 -33.09 7.81 10.53
C LYS A 153 -33.27 7.82 12.06
N ASN A 154 -32.38 8.49 12.79
CA ASN A 154 -32.38 8.58 14.26
C ASN A 154 -32.20 7.25 15.01
N ASN A 155 -31.69 6.22 14.32
CA ASN A 155 -31.24 4.98 14.99
C ASN A 155 -29.80 5.17 15.49
N ALA A 156 -29.51 4.70 16.70
CA ALA A 156 -28.14 4.67 17.23
C ALA A 156 -27.23 3.84 16.32
N ILE A 157 -26.01 4.32 16.07
CA ILE A 157 -25.02 3.59 15.25
C ILE A 157 -24.43 2.42 16.05
N PHE A 158 -24.20 2.63 17.36
CA PHE A 158 -23.69 1.61 18.28
C PHE A 158 -24.63 1.47 19.48
N ASN A 159 -24.76 0.26 19.99
CA ASN A 159 -25.45 0.00 21.25
C ASN A 159 -24.53 0.34 22.43
N HIS A 160 -25.12 0.73 23.56
CA HIS A 160 -24.39 1.03 24.79
C HIS A 160 -23.61 -0.17 25.38
N THR A 161 -23.95 -1.39 24.95
CA THR A 161 -23.28 -2.64 25.35
C THR A 161 -22.13 -3.01 24.43
N ASP A 162 -21.99 -2.35 23.28
CA ASP A 162 -20.94 -2.66 22.31
C ASP A 162 -19.58 -2.35 22.94
N LYS A 163 -18.66 -3.31 22.83
CA LYS A 163 -17.31 -3.20 23.36
C LYS A 163 -16.33 -3.50 22.24
N LEU A 164 -15.23 -2.77 22.25
CA LEU A 164 -14.20 -2.88 21.24
C LEU A 164 -12.82 -2.91 21.86
N ASN A 165 -12.00 -3.86 21.43
CA ASN A 165 -10.59 -3.87 21.74
C ASN A 165 -9.82 -3.08 20.68
N ILE A 166 -9.56 -1.80 20.96
CA ILE A 166 -8.84 -0.90 20.05
C ILE A 166 -7.44 -1.40 19.68
N ILE A 167 -6.77 -2.13 20.58
CA ILE A 167 -5.44 -2.69 20.30
C ILE A 167 -5.52 -3.76 19.22
N GLU A 168 -6.56 -4.60 19.24
CA GLU A 168 -6.78 -5.62 18.21
C GLU A 168 -7.14 -4.97 16.87
N VAL A 169 -8.02 -3.97 16.87
CA VAL A 169 -8.33 -3.19 15.65
C VAL A 169 -7.08 -2.58 15.06
N LYS A 170 -6.21 -1.98 15.89
CA LYS A 170 -4.95 -1.40 15.41
C LYS A 170 -4.04 -2.45 14.76
N LYS A 171 -3.90 -3.64 15.35
CA LYS A 171 -3.08 -4.71 14.75
C LYS A 171 -3.59 -5.13 13.37
N ILE A 172 -4.90 -5.28 13.22
CA ILE A 172 -5.52 -5.61 11.94
C ILE A 172 -5.31 -4.45 10.95
N TYR A 173 -5.45 -3.20 11.41
CA TYR A 173 -5.15 -2.00 10.63
C TYR A 173 -3.70 -1.98 10.14
N ASP A 174 -2.72 -2.16 11.01
CA ASP A 174 -1.29 -2.14 10.65
C ASP A 174 -0.97 -3.21 9.59
N ASN A 175 -1.53 -4.43 9.73
CA ASN A 175 -1.39 -5.49 8.73
C ASN A 175 -2.07 -5.15 7.40
N SER A 176 -3.27 -4.57 7.46
CA SER A 176 -4.03 -4.15 6.28
C SER A 176 -3.32 -3.02 5.54
N LEU A 177 -2.73 -2.08 6.27
CA LEU A 177 -1.98 -0.99 5.68
C LEU A 177 -0.68 -1.49 5.05
N LYS A 178 0.02 -2.44 5.70
CA LYS A 178 1.17 -3.11 5.11
C LYS A 178 0.82 -3.72 3.75
N PHE A 179 -0.31 -4.43 3.64
CA PHE A 179 -0.78 -4.95 2.36
C PHE A 179 -0.96 -3.85 1.30
N LEU A 180 -1.70 -2.80 1.65
CA LEU A 180 -2.01 -1.71 0.73
C LEU A 180 -0.76 -0.95 0.30
N THR A 181 0.18 -0.71 1.21
CA THR A 181 1.44 0.02 0.94
C THR A 181 2.35 -0.76 0.00
N PHE A 182 2.51 -2.07 0.21
CA PHE A 182 3.45 -2.90 -0.55
C PHE A 182 2.85 -3.58 -1.79
N THR A 183 1.55 -3.42 -2.05
CA THR A 183 0.89 -4.04 -3.22
C THR A 183 1.62 -3.71 -4.52
N ALA A 184 1.95 -2.43 -4.75
CA ALA A 184 2.64 -1.99 -5.97
C ALA A 184 4.02 -2.64 -6.12
N ASP A 185 4.78 -2.76 -5.02
CA ASP A 185 6.11 -3.34 -5.01
C ASP A 185 6.07 -4.84 -5.32
N VAL A 186 5.14 -5.57 -4.70
CA VAL A 186 4.98 -7.03 -4.88
C VAL A 186 4.64 -7.37 -6.33
N ILE A 187 3.79 -6.58 -6.99
CA ILE A 187 3.43 -6.81 -8.41
C ILE A 187 4.35 -6.07 -9.39
N SER A 188 5.32 -5.29 -8.89
CA SER A 188 6.27 -4.55 -9.71
C SER A 188 7.05 -5.44 -10.69
N PRO A 189 7.47 -6.68 -10.36
CA PRO A 189 8.16 -7.55 -11.33
C PRO A 189 7.36 -7.77 -12.62
N PHE A 190 6.06 -7.98 -12.50
CA PHE A 190 5.16 -8.24 -13.64
C PHE A 190 4.77 -6.96 -14.38
N THR A 191 4.51 -5.89 -13.65
CA THR A 191 4.16 -4.59 -14.25
C THR A 191 5.35 -3.92 -14.92
N ASN A 192 6.56 -4.05 -14.37
CA ASN A 192 7.80 -3.64 -15.02
C ASN A 192 8.09 -4.46 -16.28
N TYR A 193 7.76 -5.76 -16.27
CA TYR A 193 7.85 -6.60 -17.46
C TYR A 193 6.86 -6.13 -18.54
N ALA A 194 5.60 -5.85 -18.15
CA ALA A 194 4.59 -5.28 -19.03
C ALA A 194 5.07 -3.97 -19.67
N ASP A 195 5.62 -3.04 -18.87
CA ASP A 195 6.21 -1.79 -19.36
C ASP A 195 7.38 -2.05 -20.33
N TYR A 196 8.24 -3.04 -20.05
CA TYR A 196 9.38 -3.38 -20.93
C TYR A 196 8.91 -3.92 -22.29
N ILE A 197 7.97 -4.88 -22.32
CA ILE A 197 7.53 -5.53 -23.57
C ILE A 197 6.69 -4.63 -24.47
N GLU A 198 6.13 -3.53 -23.95
CA GLU A 198 5.56 -2.48 -24.80
C GLU A 198 6.63 -1.88 -25.72
N THR A 199 7.90 -1.92 -25.31
CA THR A 199 9.04 -1.39 -26.07
C THR A 199 9.82 -2.44 -26.87
N ASP A 200 9.88 -3.68 -26.38
CA ASP A 200 10.61 -4.79 -27.00
C ASP A 200 9.83 -6.10 -26.84
N LYS A 201 9.02 -6.41 -27.86
CA LYS A 201 8.22 -7.64 -27.91
C LYS A 201 9.02 -8.88 -28.26
N SER A 202 10.28 -8.74 -28.68
CA SER A 202 11.07 -9.89 -29.16
C SER A 202 11.37 -10.91 -28.05
N ILE A 203 11.37 -10.46 -26.79
CA ILE A 203 11.71 -11.29 -25.64
C ILE A 203 10.53 -12.13 -25.09
N ILE A 204 9.31 -11.94 -25.61
CA ILE A 204 8.10 -12.52 -25.00
C ILE A 204 8.18 -14.05 -24.92
N ASN A 205 8.65 -14.70 -25.98
CA ASN A 205 8.70 -16.17 -26.04
C ASN A 205 9.88 -16.77 -25.25
N ASP A 206 10.92 -15.96 -25.02
CA ASP A 206 12.17 -16.43 -24.41
C ASP A 206 12.24 -16.06 -22.92
N SER A 207 11.36 -15.19 -22.42
CA SER A 207 11.37 -14.76 -21.01
C SER A 207 10.42 -15.57 -20.13
N LEU A 208 10.62 -15.46 -18.81
CA LEU A 208 9.72 -16.01 -17.81
C LEU A 208 8.54 -15.08 -17.44
N GLY A 209 8.38 -13.94 -18.12
CA GLY A 209 7.23 -13.06 -17.92
C GLY A 209 7.31 -12.08 -16.75
N PHE A 210 8.49 -11.88 -16.15
CA PHE A 210 8.70 -10.91 -15.08
C PHE A 210 10.09 -10.27 -15.14
N VAL A 211 10.28 -9.17 -14.40
CA VAL A 211 11.57 -8.50 -14.21
C VAL A 211 12.04 -8.72 -12.78
N LEU A 212 13.24 -9.29 -12.62
CA LEU A 212 13.83 -9.53 -11.30
C LEU A 212 14.34 -8.23 -10.66
N TYR A 213 14.92 -7.35 -11.47
CA TYR A 213 15.46 -6.07 -11.00
C TYR A 213 15.25 -4.94 -12.02
N VAL A 214 14.88 -3.76 -11.51
CA VAL A 214 14.87 -2.50 -12.28
C VAL A 214 15.70 -1.46 -11.55
N PHE A 215 16.65 -0.85 -12.26
CA PHE A 215 17.52 0.19 -11.71
C PHE A 215 17.74 1.32 -12.71
N ASP A 216 18.07 2.51 -12.22
CA ASP A 216 18.55 3.57 -13.10
C ASP A 216 19.90 3.21 -13.71
N ASN A 217 20.11 3.61 -14.96
CA ASN A 217 21.31 3.27 -15.73
C ASN A 217 22.61 3.78 -15.09
N HIS A 218 22.57 4.83 -14.26
CA HIS A 218 23.75 5.30 -13.52
C HIS A 218 24.23 4.28 -12.45
N LYS A 219 23.37 3.35 -12.01
CA LYS A 219 23.70 2.28 -11.05
C LYS A 219 24.11 0.96 -11.73
N LYS A 220 24.23 0.94 -13.05
CA LYS A 220 24.48 -0.28 -13.84
C LYS A 220 25.73 -1.05 -13.39
N ASN A 221 26.85 -0.35 -13.18
CA ASN A 221 28.11 -1.02 -12.81
C ASN A 221 28.01 -1.69 -11.44
N TRP A 222 27.43 -0.98 -10.47
CA TRP A 222 27.14 -1.53 -9.15
C TRP A 222 26.23 -2.77 -9.24
N LEU A 223 25.20 -2.75 -10.09
CA LEU A 223 24.31 -3.89 -10.30
C LEU A 223 25.07 -5.10 -10.87
N ILE A 224 25.92 -4.88 -11.88
CA ILE A 224 26.75 -5.94 -12.48
C ILE A 224 27.64 -6.59 -11.42
N GLU A 225 28.28 -5.80 -10.56
CA GLU A 225 29.08 -6.31 -9.44
C GLU A 225 28.24 -7.19 -8.52
N LYS A 226 27.03 -6.77 -8.16
CA LYS A 226 26.11 -7.56 -7.32
C LYS A 226 25.58 -8.82 -7.98
N LEU A 227 25.37 -8.82 -9.30
CA LEU A 227 25.00 -10.03 -10.03
C LEU A 227 26.18 -11.01 -10.11
N ASN A 228 27.40 -10.51 -10.32
CA ASN A 228 28.62 -11.33 -10.34
C ASN A 228 28.91 -11.99 -8.99
N GLU A 229 28.55 -11.35 -7.88
CA GLU A 229 28.66 -11.92 -6.52
C GLU A 229 27.69 -13.09 -6.29
N LYS A 230 26.54 -13.11 -6.98
CA LYS A 230 25.42 -14.02 -6.69
C LYS A 230 25.22 -15.13 -7.72
N PHE A 231 25.52 -14.88 -8.98
CA PHE A 231 25.13 -15.74 -10.08
C PHE A 231 26.32 -16.13 -10.95
N LYS A 232 26.20 -17.29 -11.61
CA LYS A 232 27.23 -17.80 -12.49
C LYS A 232 27.30 -16.94 -13.75
N ILE A 233 28.47 -16.37 -14.01
CA ILE A 233 28.71 -15.52 -15.18
C ILE A 233 28.74 -16.39 -16.44
N ILE A 234 27.88 -16.07 -17.42
CA ILE A 234 27.88 -16.73 -18.74
C ILE A 234 28.55 -15.83 -19.77
N THR A 235 28.16 -14.55 -19.80
CA THR A 235 28.80 -13.52 -20.60
C THR A 235 29.11 -12.34 -19.69
N GLY A 236 30.40 -12.00 -19.56
CA GLY A 236 30.97 -11.16 -18.49
C GLY A 236 30.40 -9.77 -18.24
N LYS A 237 29.34 -9.34 -18.94
CA LYS A 237 28.70 -8.03 -18.74
C LYS A 237 27.17 -8.06 -18.71
N ASN A 238 26.50 -9.07 -19.28
CA ASN A 238 25.06 -8.97 -19.54
C ASN A 238 24.26 -10.27 -19.35
N VAL A 239 24.90 -11.43 -19.14
CA VAL A 239 24.20 -12.71 -18.98
C VAL A 239 24.77 -13.51 -17.83
N TRP A 240 23.89 -13.89 -16.90
CA TRP A 240 24.20 -14.78 -15.78
C TRP A 240 23.28 -16.00 -15.82
N PHE A 241 23.62 -17.02 -15.06
CA PHE A 241 22.79 -18.19 -14.83
C PHE A 241 22.51 -18.32 -13.34
N ASP A 242 21.22 -18.40 -13.00
CA ASP A 242 20.77 -18.71 -11.65
C ASP A 242 20.74 -20.24 -11.50
N GLU A 243 21.70 -20.80 -10.78
CA GLU A 243 21.80 -22.25 -10.59
C GLU A 243 20.67 -22.81 -9.71
N LYS A 244 20.10 -21.98 -8.83
CA LYS A 244 19.02 -22.39 -7.93
C LYS A 244 17.69 -22.46 -8.66
N GLU A 245 17.40 -21.44 -9.46
CA GLU A 245 16.13 -21.32 -10.16
C GLU A 245 16.18 -21.85 -11.61
N ASN A 246 17.38 -22.20 -12.10
CA ASN A 246 17.65 -22.85 -13.39
C ASN A 246 17.18 -22.05 -14.63
N TYR A 247 17.51 -20.76 -14.69
CA TYR A 247 17.26 -19.88 -15.84
C TYR A 247 18.42 -18.91 -16.10
N PHE A 248 18.42 -18.27 -17.27
CA PHE A 248 19.37 -17.19 -17.58
C PHE A 248 18.83 -15.84 -17.09
N LEU A 249 19.72 -14.94 -16.68
CA LEU A 249 19.42 -13.57 -16.31
C LEU A 249 20.01 -12.65 -17.37
N HIS A 250 19.19 -11.89 -18.07
CA HIS A 250 19.63 -10.97 -19.11
C HIS A 250 19.51 -9.52 -18.64
N LEU A 251 20.63 -8.79 -18.64
CA LEU A 251 20.63 -7.35 -18.42
C LEU A 251 20.31 -6.63 -19.72
N LYS A 252 19.16 -5.96 -19.76
CA LYS A 252 18.67 -5.13 -20.86
C LYS A 252 18.70 -3.66 -20.43
N ASN A 253 18.95 -2.75 -21.37
CA ASN A 253 18.97 -1.31 -21.10
C ASN A 253 17.93 -0.62 -21.98
N LYS A 254 17.03 0.14 -21.38
CA LYS A 254 15.99 0.89 -22.09
C LYS A 254 15.56 2.09 -21.26
N ASP A 255 15.29 3.23 -21.91
CA ASP A 255 14.74 4.45 -21.30
C ASP A 255 15.45 4.90 -20.01
N LYS A 256 16.80 4.91 -20.05
CA LYS A 256 17.67 5.24 -18.90
C LYS A 256 17.54 4.29 -17.71
N LYS A 257 16.90 3.14 -17.88
CA LYS A 257 16.78 2.06 -16.91
C LYS A 257 17.48 0.79 -17.39
N CYS A 258 17.86 -0.01 -16.41
CA CYS A 258 18.41 -1.36 -16.54
C CYS A 258 17.36 -2.35 -16.03
N TYR A 259 17.09 -3.38 -16.83
CA TYR A 259 16.15 -4.45 -16.53
C TYR A 259 16.91 -5.77 -16.47
N VAL A 260 16.76 -6.52 -15.39
CA VAL A 260 17.28 -7.89 -15.29
C VAL A 260 16.11 -8.83 -15.49
N ILE A 261 16.08 -9.49 -16.65
CA ILE A 261 14.94 -10.29 -17.10
C ILE A 261 15.35 -11.76 -17.12
N PRO A 262 14.67 -12.62 -16.36
CA PRO A 262 14.84 -14.07 -16.44
C PRO A 262 14.37 -14.62 -17.79
N MET A 263 15.19 -15.46 -18.40
CA MET A 263 14.99 -16.08 -19.70
C MET A 263 15.07 -17.61 -19.58
N ASN A 264 14.24 -18.28 -20.37
CA ASN A 264 14.28 -19.72 -20.57
C ASN A 264 15.70 -20.18 -20.93
N LYS A 265 16.02 -21.39 -20.49
CA LYS A 265 17.29 -22.05 -20.79
C LYS A 265 17.40 -22.44 -22.26
#